data_AF-A0A2N6BJ60-F1
#
_entry.id   AF-A0A2N6BJ60-F1
#
_cell.length_a   1.000
_cell.length_b   1.000
_cell.length_c   1.000
_cell.angle_alpha   90.00
_cell.angle_beta   90.00
_cell.angle_gamma   90.00
#
_symmetry.space_group_name_H-M   'P 1'
#
loop_
_entity.id
_entity.type
_entity.pdbx_description
1 polymer ?
#
loop_
_entity_poly.entity_id
_entity_poly.type
_entity_poly.pdbx_seq_one_letter_code
_entity_poly.pdbx_strand_id
1 'polypeptide(L)'
;MAYTKTLENFIPEIWSKQLLRNWDDEFIMRKLVNTRYEGEITSFGDTVHVPYLGNISVADYDNSNENPISYQDVDDLTSTLAIDQRKYWAFKVEDVEKAQSKVEVREEYTKRAAVAMKDEVEEWLLGSDFCDAIGQIVDATGTAGAQARANSTAYSLGDFVQPSTANGYVYKCTTAGTSAGSAPTFPTILGATVTDGTVVWTNWGYIGHGKVTNTNLYKTLVSAKKAFRKANTWIEGDMWAVIPPEIEELILTSSELTHATERGDQLLEQGLMGKLAGFKLYCSNNVSGAGSSASPFRILCGNRETITFAEQITETEAVRLENEFATGVRGLMVYGGTIFDRNKYAGVEIFAELG
;
A
#
# COMPACT_ATOMS: atom_id res chain seq x y z
N MET A 1 -42.50 1.86 44.62
CA MET A 1 -41.88 0.89 43.69
C MET A 1 -40.82 1.64 42.90
N ALA A 2 -39.56 1.49 43.29
CA ALA A 2 -38.43 2.11 42.60
C ALA A 2 -38.19 1.32 41.31
N TYR A 3 -38.33 1.97 40.16
CA TYR A 3 -38.00 1.39 38.86
C TYR A 3 -36.48 1.41 38.70
N THR A 4 -35.83 0.36 39.18
CA THR A 4 -34.46 0.02 38.78
C THR A 4 -34.54 -0.60 37.38
N LYS A 5 -34.45 0.22 36.32
CA LYS A 5 -34.12 -0.27 34.98
C LYS A 5 -32.60 -0.26 34.85
N THR A 6 -31.98 -1.31 35.39
CA THR A 6 -30.62 -1.70 35.02
C THR A 6 -30.58 -1.93 33.50
N LEU A 7 -29.50 -1.44 32.88
CA LEU A 7 -29.15 -1.60 31.47
C LEU A 7 -28.87 -3.07 31.13
N GLU A 8 -29.87 -3.95 31.20
CA GLU A 8 -29.66 -5.40 30.99
C GLU A 8 -29.42 -5.81 29.53
N ASN A 9 -29.48 -4.90 28.56
CA ASN A 9 -29.23 -5.20 27.14
C ASN A 9 -28.04 -4.45 26.52
N PHE A 10 -27.10 -3.96 27.34
CA PHE A 10 -25.84 -3.40 26.83
C PHE A 10 -24.72 -4.44 26.98
N ILE A 11 -24.40 -5.12 25.87
CA ILE A 11 -23.27 -6.06 25.81
C ILE A 11 -22.24 -5.49 24.83
N PRO A 12 -21.16 -4.83 25.30
CA PRO A 12 -20.09 -4.26 24.47
C PRO A 12 -19.51 -5.25 23.43
N GLU A 13 -19.51 -6.54 23.74
CA GLU A 13 -19.02 -7.61 22.85
C GLU A 13 -19.87 -7.82 21.59
N ILE A 14 -21.17 -7.55 21.64
CA ILE A 14 -22.04 -7.72 20.45
C ILE A 14 -21.80 -6.58 19.46
N TRP A 15 -21.55 -5.37 19.97
CA TRP A 15 -21.39 -4.16 19.17
C TRP A 15 -20.02 -4.11 18.50
N SER A 16 -18.96 -4.52 19.20
CA SER A 16 -17.64 -4.71 18.59
C SER A 16 -17.71 -5.75 17.46
N LYS A 17 -18.37 -6.90 17.67
CA LYS A 17 -18.54 -7.93 16.63
C LYS A 17 -19.34 -7.44 15.42
N GLN A 18 -20.38 -6.63 15.63
CA GLN A 18 -21.18 -6.07 14.52
C GLN A 18 -20.43 -4.96 13.77
N LEU A 19 -19.70 -4.09 14.47
CA LEU A 19 -18.84 -3.09 13.86
C LEU A 19 -17.73 -3.74 13.03
N LEU A 20 -17.07 -4.76 13.57
CA LEU A 20 -16.05 -5.54 12.87
C LEU A 20 -16.61 -6.21 11.60
N ARG A 21 -17.81 -6.80 11.65
CA ARG A 21 -18.40 -7.42 10.46
C ARG A 21 -18.69 -6.42 9.34
N ASN A 22 -19.20 -5.23 9.69
CA ASN A 22 -19.46 -4.19 8.69
C ASN A 22 -18.16 -3.58 8.15
N TRP A 23 -17.14 -3.46 9.01
CA TRP A 23 -15.79 -3.05 8.62
C TRP A 23 -15.17 -3.98 7.57
N ASP A 24 -15.20 -5.29 7.83
CA ASP A 24 -14.60 -6.31 6.97
C ASP A 24 -15.27 -6.42 5.60
N ASP A 25 -16.58 -6.21 5.53
CA ASP A 25 -17.30 -6.25 4.25
C ASP A 25 -16.89 -5.06 3.38
N GLU A 26 -16.80 -3.85 3.94
CA GLU A 26 -16.55 -2.62 3.18
C GLU A 26 -15.07 -2.33 2.86
N PHE A 27 -14.13 -2.79 3.69
CA PHE A 27 -12.71 -2.41 3.57
C PHE A 27 -11.98 -3.21 2.48
N ILE A 28 -11.60 -2.54 1.37
CA ILE A 28 -11.01 -3.22 0.20
C ILE A 28 -9.56 -3.57 0.48
N MET A 29 -8.77 -2.64 0.99
CA MET A 29 -7.32 -2.82 1.15
C MET A 29 -6.92 -3.94 2.11
N ARG A 30 -7.68 -4.15 3.19
CA ARG A 30 -7.44 -5.19 4.23
C ARG A 30 -7.48 -6.58 3.63
N LYS A 31 -8.32 -6.81 2.62
CA LYS A 31 -8.38 -8.09 1.90
C LYS A 31 -7.14 -8.31 1.04
N LEU A 32 -6.50 -7.23 0.58
CA LEU A 32 -5.37 -7.23 -0.34
C LEU A 32 -4.01 -7.32 0.36
N VAL A 33 -3.88 -6.81 1.59
CA VAL A 33 -2.61 -6.75 2.33
C VAL A 33 -2.39 -7.97 3.25
N ASN A 34 -1.15 -8.15 3.71
CA ASN A 34 -0.79 -9.22 4.63
C ASN A 34 -1.10 -8.81 6.09
N THR A 35 -2.03 -9.51 6.72
CA THR A 35 -2.46 -9.29 8.12
C THR A 35 -1.94 -10.35 9.10
N ARG A 36 -0.91 -11.14 8.75
CA ARG A 36 -0.43 -12.28 9.56
C ARG A 36 0.02 -11.93 10.99
N TYR A 37 0.41 -10.69 11.24
CA TYR A 37 0.92 -10.23 12.55
C TYR A 37 -0.17 -9.52 13.38
N GLU A 38 -1.42 -9.55 12.92
CA GLU A 38 -2.56 -9.07 13.68
C GLU A 38 -2.69 -9.88 14.98
N GLY A 39 -2.70 -9.21 16.13
CA GLY A 39 -2.80 -9.83 17.46
C GLY A 39 -1.47 -10.08 18.19
N GLU A 40 -0.31 -9.95 17.53
CA GLU A 40 1.00 -9.91 18.23
C GLU A 40 1.29 -8.52 18.83
N ILE A 41 0.59 -7.50 18.34
CA ILE A 41 0.79 -6.09 18.71
C ILE A 41 -0.49 -5.58 19.35
N THR A 42 -0.41 -5.14 20.61
CA THR A 42 -1.61 -4.84 21.41
C THR A 42 -1.81 -3.37 21.75
N SER A 43 -0.72 -2.59 21.73
CA SER A 43 -0.71 -1.21 22.15
C SER A 43 0.04 -0.31 21.18
N PHE A 44 -0.29 0.99 21.22
CA PHE A 44 0.45 2.01 20.49
C PHE A 44 1.92 2.05 20.91
N GLY A 45 2.82 2.06 19.94
CA GLY A 45 4.27 2.06 20.17
C GLY A 45 4.90 0.67 20.31
N ASP A 46 4.10 -0.40 20.27
CA ASP A 46 4.62 -1.76 20.19
C ASP A 46 5.25 -1.99 18.80
N THR A 47 6.34 -2.75 18.78
CA THR A 47 7.06 -3.12 17.56
C THR A 47 7.25 -4.63 17.49
N VAL A 48 6.92 -5.24 16.36
CA VAL A 48 7.22 -6.65 16.09
C VAL A 48 8.49 -6.75 15.26
N HIS A 49 9.43 -7.56 15.74
CA HIS A 49 10.62 -7.94 15.01
C HIS A 49 10.31 -9.21 14.22
N VAL A 50 10.28 -9.10 12.90
CA VAL A 50 10.13 -10.23 11.99
C VAL A 50 11.52 -10.75 11.64
N PRO A 51 11.95 -11.93 12.15
CA PRO A 51 13.22 -12.52 11.76
C PRO A 51 13.13 -13.00 10.32
N TYR A 52 14.24 -12.88 9.59
CA TYR A 52 14.36 -13.42 8.26
C TYR A 52 15.78 -13.83 7.96
N LEU A 53 15.89 -14.83 7.09
CA LEU A 53 17.17 -15.34 6.64
C LEU A 53 17.78 -14.35 5.63
N GLY A 54 19.06 -14.03 5.82
CA GLY A 54 19.84 -13.33 4.81
C GLY A 54 19.89 -14.08 3.48
N ASN A 55 20.16 -13.35 2.40
CA ASN A 55 20.29 -13.98 1.09
C ASN A 55 21.55 -14.84 1.05
N ILE A 56 21.43 -16.08 0.54
CA ILE A 56 22.58 -16.96 0.34
C ILE A 56 23.11 -16.70 -1.06
N SER A 57 24.38 -16.31 -1.18
CA SER A 57 24.99 -16.12 -2.51
C SER A 57 25.43 -17.48 -3.08
N VAL A 58 25.20 -17.68 -4.38
CA VAL A 58 25.65 -18.87 -5.10
C VAL A 58 26.98 -18.55 -5.76
N ALA A 59 28.01 -19.32 -5.44
CA ALA A 59 29.33 -19.23 -6.06
C ALA A 59 29.54 -20.37 -7.06
N ASP A 60 30.37 -20.12 -8.09
CA ASP A 60 30.76 -21.15 -9.04
C ASP A 60 31.62 -22.23 -8.37
N TYR A 61 31.36 -23.49 -8.71
CA TYR A 61 32.14 -24.62 -8.22
C TYR A 61 33.43 -24.76 -9.04
N ASP A 62 34.56 -24.40 -8.45
CA ASP A 62 35.89 -24.57 -9.06
C ASP A 62 36.68 -25.68 -8.36
N ASN A 63 36.86 -26.80 -9.05
CA ASN A 63 37.59 -27.98 -8.57
C ASN A 63 39.10 -27.94 -8.90
N SER A 64 39.64 -26.78 -9.28
CA SER A 64 41.07 -26.62 -9.57
C SER A 64 41.91 -26.18 -8.37
N ASN A 65 41.29 -25.77 -7.26
CA ASN A 65 41.95 -25.38 -6.02
C ASN A 65 41.81 -26.45 -4.91
N GLU A 66 42.74 -26.46 -3.95
CA GLU A 66 42.75 -27.42 -2.81
C GLU A 66 41.54 -27.30 -1.87
N ASN A 67 40.81 -26.18 -1.90
CA ASN A 67 39.54 -25.96 -1.18
C ASN A 67 38.45 -25.49 -2.15
N PRO A 68 37.67 -26.42 -2.76
CA PRO A 68 36.74 -26.11 -3.85
C PRO A 68 35.41 -25.48 -3.40
N ILE A 69 35.14 -25.42 -2.09
CA ILE A 69 33.88 -24.89 -1.53
C ILE A 69 34.20 -24.02 -0.32
N SER A 70 33.64 -22.81 -0.30
CA SER A 70 33.60 -21.96 0.90
C SER A 70 32.16 -21.88 1.41
N TYR A 71 31.98 -22.08 2.72
CA TYR A 71 30.68 -21.94 3.38
C TYR A 71 30.54 -20.51 3.89
N GLN A 72 29.36 -19.93 3.70
CA GLN A 72 29.03 -18.61 4.23
C GLN A 72 28.36 -18.75 5.60
N ASP A 73 28.69 -17.85 6.52
CA ASP A 73 27.93 -17.67 7.74
C ASP A 73 26.56 -17.08 7.37
N VAL A 74 25.49 -17.62 7.94
CA VAL A 74 24.13 -17.13 7.72
C VAL A 74 23.86 -16.03 8.74
N ASP A 75 23.78 -14.79 8.28
CA ASP A 75 23.35 -13.67 9.12
C ASP A 75 21.85 -13.78 9.43
N ASP A 76 21.49 -13.71 10.72
CA ASP A 76 20.12 -13.55 11.18
C ASP A 76 19.77 -12.06 11.17
N LEU A 77 18.82 -11.68 10.32
CA LEU A 77 18.41 -10.29 10.12
C LEU A 77 17.00 -10.09 10.65
N THR A 78 16.76 -8.95 11.30
CA THR A 78 15.44 -8.61 11.84
C THR A 78 14.90 -7.36 11.17
N SER A 79 13.65 -7.39 10.72
CA SER A 79 12.93 -6.20 10.24
C SER A 79 11.82 -5.84 11.22
N THR A 80 11.48 -4.55 11.33
CA THR A 80 10.54 -4.04 12.34
C THR A 80 9.23 -3.61 11.71
N LEU A 81 8.11 -4.06 12.27
CA LEU A 81 6.77 -3.51 12.06
C LEU A 81 6.36 -2.74 13.32
N ALA A 82 6.06 -1.45 13.21
CA ALA A 82 5.63 -0.60 14.32
C ALA A 82 4.14 -0.24 14.18
N ILE A 83 3.42 -0.17 15.31
CA ILE A 83 2.11 0.48 15.39
C ILE A 83 2.30 1.93 15.82
N ASP A 84 2.22 2.83 14.85
CA ASP A 84 2.51 4.26 14.98
C ASP A 84 1.29 5.15 14.74
N GLN A 85 0.14 4.59 14.33
CA GLN A 85 -1.10 5.32 14.14
C GLN A 85 -2.11 5.00 15.25
N ARG A 86 -2.83 6.04 15.68
CA ARG A 86 -3.95 5.95 16.63
C ARG A 86 -5.05 6.89 16.21
N LYS A 87 -6.27 6.36 16.08
CA LYS A 87 -7.46 7.13 15.68
C LYS A 87 -8.61 6.78 16.61
N TYR A 88 -9.49 7.74 16.85
CA TYR A 88 -10.66 7.54 17.68
C TYR A 88 -11.91 8.02 16.95
N TRP A 89 -13.03 7.38 17.24
CA TRP A 89 -14.35 7.88 16.89
C TRP A 89 -15.15 8.06 18.17
N ALA A 90 -15.95 9.11 18.23
CA ALA A 90 -16.82 9.37 19.37
C ALA A 90 -18.10 10.04 18.90
N PHE A 91 -19.25 9.53 19.34
CA PHE A 91 -20.53 10.20 19.16
C PHE A 91 -21.33 10.18 20.46
N LYS A 92 -22.10 11.24 20.67
CA LYS A 92 -23.02 11.35 21.80
C LYS A 92 -24.42 10.96 21.37
N VAL A 93 -25.15 10.27 22.24
CA VAL A 93 -26.56 9.96 22.07
C VAL A 93 -27.33 10.54 23.22
N GLU A 94 -28.22 11.49 22.94
CA GLU A 94 -29.03 12.14 23.95
C GLU A 94 -30.11 11.20 24.50
N ASP A 95 -30.45 11.34 25.79
CA ASP A 95 -31.43 10.47 26.44
C ASP A 95 -32.87 10.71 25.93
N VAL A 96 -33.17 11.91 25.44
CA VAL A 96 -34.47 12.23 24.81
C VAL A 96 -34.62 11.50 23.47
N GLU A 97 -33.55 11.45 22.68
CA GLU A 97 -33.48 10.69 21.44
C GLU A 97 -33.46 9.18 21.72
N LYS A 98 -32.85 8.73 22.82
CA LYS A 98 -32.91 7.33 23.30
C LYS A 98 -34.33 6.87 23.61
N ALA A 99 -35.20 7.77 24.09
CA ALA A 99 -36.60 7.47 24.36
C ALA A 99 -37.48 7.45 23.09
N GLN A 100 -37.06 8.16 22.04
CA GLN A 100 -37.81 8.30 20.78
C GLN A 100 -37.26 7.43 19.62
N SER A 101 -36.00 6.99 19.69
CA SER A 101 -35.36 6.17 18.65
C SER A 101 -35.70 4.70 18.80
N LYS A 102 -36.24 4.11 17.73
CA LYS A 102 -36.22 2.66 17.53
C LYS A 102 -34.75 2.21 17.52
N VAL A 103 -34.49 1.00 18.01
CA VAL A 103 -33.15 0.38 18.17
C VAL A 103 -32.23 0.55 16.94
N GLU A 104 -32.80 0.64 15.74
CA GLU A 104 -32.09 0.83 14.46
C GLU A 104 -31.20 2.09 14.36
N VAL A 105 -31.58 3.23 14.96
CA VAL A 105 -30.86 4.50 14.71
C VAL A 105 -29.42 4.46 15.24
N ARG A 106 -29.17 3.71 16.31
CA ARG A 106 -27.85 3.60 16.96
C ARG A 106 -26.89 2.66 16.22
N GLU A 107 -27.44 1.61 15.63
CA GLU A 107 -26.69 0.69 14.77
C GLU A 107 -26.20 1.43 13.53
N GLU A 108 -27.03 2.31 12.95
CA GLU A 108 -26.66 3.15 11.81
C GLU A 108 -25.53 4.15 12.13
N TYR A 109 -25.52 4.77 13.31
CA TYR A 109 -24.39 5.63 13.71
C TYR A 109 -23.09 4.84 13.88
N THR A 110 -23.17 3.62 14.38
CA THR A 110 -22.00 2.74 14.54
C THR A 110 -21.46 2.29 13.18
N LYS A 111 -22.35 2.01 12.21
CA LYS A 111 -21.96 1.75 10.81
C LYS A 111 -21.25 2.95 10.18
N ARG A 112 -21.79 4.17 10.35
CA ARG A 112 -21.15 5.38 9.82
C ARG A 112 -19.80 5.67 10.46
N ALA A 113 -19.65 5.43 11.75
CA ALA A 113 -18.36 5.53 12.43
C ALA A 113 -17.34 4.53 11.87
N ALA A 114 -17.78 3.29 11.57
CA ALA A 114 -16.96 2.29 10.90
C ALA A 114 -16.52 2.74 9.49
N VAL A 115 -17.44 3.26 8.67
CA VAL A 115 -17.12 3.78 7.33
C VAL A 115 -16.08 4.91 7.39
N ALA A 116 -16.29 5.91 8.25
CA ALA A 116 -15.37 7.04 8.35
C ALA A 116 -13.96 6.63 8.82
N MET A 117 -13.89 5.68 9.75
CA MET A 117 -12.62 5.15 10.21
C MET A 117 -11.96 4.28 9.13
N LYS A 118 -12.73 3.57 8.30
CA LYS A 118 -12.22 2.86 7.13
C LYS A 118 -11.53 3.85 6.17
N ASP A 119 -12.21 4.94 5.83
CA ASP A 119 -11.71 5.87 4.82
C ASP A 119 -10.35 6.43 5.22
N GLU A 120 -10.17 6.75 6.51
CA GLU A 120 -8.89 7.21 7.07
C GLU A 120 -7.76 6.16 6.97
N VAL A 121 -8.05 4.89 7.24
CA VAL A 121 -7.02 3.82 7.15
C VAL A 121 -6.72 3.49 5.69
N GLU A 122 -7.72 3.49 4.82
CA GLU A 122 -7.56 3.21 3.39
C GLU A 122 -6.79 4.33 2.69
N GLU A 123 -7.11 5.60 3.01
CA GLU A 123 -6.35 6.77 2.54
C GLU A 123 -4.90 6.70 3.01
N TRP A 124 -4.65 6.27 4.24
CA TRP A 124 -3.29 6.10 4.74
C TRP A 124 -2.52 4.99 4.01
N LEU A 125 -3.13 3.83 3.77
CA LEU A 125 -2.52 2.72 3.03
C LEU A 125 -2.27 3.05 1.54
N LEU A 126 -3.09 3.92 0.95
CA LEU A 126 -2.94 4.45 -0.42
C LEU A 126 -2.14 5.76 -0.48
N GLY A 127 -1.63 6.21 0.66
CA GLY A 127 -0.89 7.46 0.80
C GLY A 127 0.56 7.35 0.34
N SER A 128 1.28 8.47 0.43
CA SER A 128 2.68 8.59 0.04
C SER A 128 3.61 7.66 0.83
N ASP A 129 3.29 7.35 2.09
CA ASP A 129 4.15 6.55 2.96
C ASP A 129 4.38 5.13 2.42
N PHE A 130 3.35 4.54 1.78
CA PHE A 130 3.44 3.23 1.14
C PHE A 130 3.81 3.34 -0.33
N CYS A 131 3.22 4.30 -1.05
CA CYS A 131 3.50 4.50 -2.47
C CYS A 131 4.98 4.84 -2.73
N ASP A 132 5.58 5.76 -1.97
CA ASP A 132 6.98 6.16 -2.15
C ASP A 132 7.99 5.11 -1.61
N ALA A 133 7.52 4.19 -0.75
CA ALA A 133 8.33 3.09 -0.22
C ALA A 133 8.46 1.92 -1.20
N ILE A 134 7.60 1.84 -2.21
CA ILE A 134 7.66 0.82 -3.26
C ILE A 134 8.89 1.06 -4.15
N GLY A 135 9.62 -0.03 -4.40
CA GLY A 135 10.89 -0.03 -5.12
C GLY A 135 10.75 -0.11 -6.64
N GLN A 136 9.58 0.17 -7.20
CA GLN A 136 9.32 0.16 -8.65
C GLN A 136 8.28 1.20 -9.03
N ILE A 137 8.70 2.14 -9.88
CA ILE A 137 7.86 3.20 -10.43
C ILE A 137 7.74 2.97 -11.93
N VAL A 138 6.52 2.91 -12.44
CA VAL A 138 6.20 2.94 -13.87
C VAL A 138 5.65 4.33 -14.19
N ASP A 139 6.55 5.25 -14.57
CA ASP A 139 6.22 6.61 -14.99
C ASP A 139 6.61 6.89 -16.45
N ALA A 140 6.05 7.96 -17.01
CA ALA A 140 6.26 8.48 -18.33
C ALA A 140 7.73 8.78 -18.64
N THR A 141 8.06 8.73 -19.93
CA THR A 141 9.28 9.34 -20.48
C THR A 141 9.39 10.78 -19.97
N GLY A 142 10.37 11.03 -19.11
CA GLY A 142 10.45 12.28 -18.36
C GLY A 142 9.48 12.26 -17.18
N THR A 143 9.84 11.48 -16.16
CA THR A 143 9.18 11.48 -14.86
C THR A 143 9.01 12.92 -14.40
N ALA A 144 7.83 13.26 -13.89
CA ALA A 144 7.73 14.40 -12.97
C ALA A 144 8.47 14.02 -11.68
N GLY A 145 9.82 13.96 -11.73
CA GLY A 145 10.67 13.57 -10.60
C GLY A 145 12.08 13.08 -10.97
N ALA A 146 12.23 12.27 -12.02
CA ALA A 146 13.52 11.69 -12.44
C ALA A 146 14.21 12.51 -13.52
N GLN A 147 15.15 13.37 -13.11
CA GLN A 147 15.88 14.22 -14.04
C GLN A 147 16.98 13.43 -14.76
N ALA A 148 17.36 13.86 -15.96
CA ALA A 148 18.56 13.31 -16.60
C ALA A 148 19.77 13.59 -15.71
N ARG A 149 20.56 12.55 -15.40
CA ARG A 149 21.75 12.71 -14.57
C ARG A 149 22.74 13.68 -15.24
N ALA A 150 23.14 14.71 -14.51
CA ALA A 150 24.06 15.77 -14.92
C ALA A 150 25.44 15.59 -14.25
N ASN A 151 26.49 16.08 -14.91
CA ASN A 151 27.87 16.00 -14.39
C ASN A 151 28.08 17.04 -13.28
N SER A 152 28.87 16.68 -12.25
CA SER A 152 29.29 17.61 -11.18
C SER A 152 28.12 18.36 -10.54
N THR A 153 26.96 17.71 -10.42
CA THR A 153 25.71 18.30 -9.92
C THR A 153 25.38 17.72 -8.55
N ALA A 154 24.92 18.57 -7.64
CA ALA A 154 24.49 18.15 -6.31
C ALA A 154 23.10 17.51 -6.37
N TYR A 155 22.96 16.36 -5.70
CA TYR A 155 21.73 15.60 -5.57
C TYR A 155 21.42 15.37 -4.10
N SER A 156 20.14 15.55 -3.76
CA SER A 156 19.59 15.33 -2.43
C SER A 156 19.14 13.88 -2.24
N LEU A 157 19.00 13.45 -0.98
CA LEU A 157 18.46 12.13 -0.67
C LEU A 157 17.03 12.03 -1.21
N GLY A 158 16.75 10.97 -1.97
CA GLY A 158 15.44 10.73 -2.57
C GLY A 158 15.28 11.24 -4.00
N ASP A 159 16.22 12.02 -4.54
CA ASP A 159 16.17 12.47 -5.93
C ASP A 159 16.21 11.27 -6.88
N PHE A 160 15.35 11.29 -7.90
CA PHE A 160 15.37 10.29 -8.95
C PHE A 160 16.18 10.80 -10.15
N VAL A 161 16.93 9.90 -10.79
CA VAL A 161 17.64 10.18 -12.04
C VAL A 161 17.54 9.05 -13.03
N GLN A 162 17.68 9.41 -14.31
CA GLN A 162 17.90 8.47 -15.40
C GLN A 162 19.30 8.68 -16.02
N PRO A 163 19.96 7.61 -16.50
CA PRO A 163 21.22 7.74 -17.21
C PRO A 163 21.06 8.58 -18.48
N SER A 164 22.08 9.36 -18.84
CA SER A 164 22.04 10.21 -20.05
C SER A 164 21.80 9.42 -21.34
N THR A 165 22.21 8.15 -21.37
CA THR A 165 21.75 7.14 -22.33
C THR A 165 20.77 6.22 -21.63
N ALA A 166 19.47 6.40 -21.89
CA ALA A 166 18.42 5.66 -21.20
C ALA A 166 18.61 4.14 -21.35
N ASN A 167 18.74 3.46 -20.21
CA ASN A 167 18.84 2.00 -20.12
C ASN A 167 17.51 1.34 -19.72
N GLY A 168 16.43 2.13 -19.60
CA GLY A 168 15.10 1.69 -19.21
C GLY A 168 14.87 1.59 -17.70
N TYR A 169 15.81 2.05 -16.88
CA TYR A 169 15.72 2.04 -15.42
C TYR A 169 15.78 3.45 -14.82
N VAL A 170 15.18 3.61 -13.64
CA VAL A 170 15.31 4.80 -12.79
C VAL A 170 16.21 4.49 -11.60
N TYR A 171 16.96 5.49 -11.15
CA TYR A 171 17.84 5.39 -10.00
C TYR A 171 17.45 6.41 -8.94
N LYS A 172 17.34 5.99 -7.68
CA LYS A 172 17.11 6.88 -6.53
C LYS A 172 18.43 7.20 -5.84
N CYS A 173 18.63 8.46 -5.48
CA CYS A 173 19.72 8.89 -4.64
C CYS A 173 19.51 8.35 -3.22
N THR A 174 20.35 7.41 -2.79
CA THR A 174 20.33 6.83 -1.44
C THR A 174 21.42 7.39 -0.54
N THR A 175 22.39 8.11 -1.11
CA THR A 175 23.35 8.93 -0.35
C THR A 175 23.53 10.25 -1.08
N ALA A 176 23.12 11.35 -0.44
CA ALA A 176 23.23 12.69 -0.99
C ALA A 176 24.70 13.08 -1.22
N GLY A 177 24.94 13.86 -2.27
CA GLY A 177 26.30 14.22 -2.66
C GLY A 177 26.35 14.94 -4.01
N THR A 178 27.56 15.06 -4.56
CA THR A 178 27.81 15.57 -5.90
C THR A 178 28.22 14.45 -6.84
N SER A 179 27.57 14.38 -8.01
CA SER A 179 27.87 13.41 -9.08
C SER A 179 29.27 13.62 -9.67
N ALA A 180 29.88 12.58 -10.23
CA ALA A 180 31.18 12.69 -10.87
C ALA A 180 31.14 13.52 -12.18
N GLY A 181 32.32 13.91 -12.68
CA GLY A 181 32.45 14.59 -13.97
C GLY A 181 32.04 13.75 -15.19
N SER A 182 31.92 12.43 -15.02
CA SER A 182 31.44 11.48 -16.03
C SER A 182 30.45 10.50 -15.40
N ALA A 183 29.43 10.09 -16.16
CA ALA A 183 28.44 9.12 -15.70
C ALA A 183 29.07 7.74 -15.41
N PRO A 184 28.67 7.06 -14.32
CA PRO A 184 29.10 5.70 -14.04
C PRO A 184 28.38 4.67 -14.93
N THR A 185 28.86 3.43 -14.92
CA THR A 185 28.10 2.30 -15.49
C THR A 185 26.93 1.96 -14.58
N PHE A 186 25.73 2.34 -15.00
CA PHE A 186 24.52 2.10 -14.22
C PHE A 186 24.12 0.61 -14.21
N PRO A 187 23.87 0.01 -13.03
CA PRO A 187 23.55 -1.41 -12.91
C PRO A 187 22.13 -1.70 -13.39
N THR A 188 21.92 -2.85 -14.03
CA THR A 188 20.63 -3.28 -14.60
C THR A 188 19.87 -4.26 -13.71
N ILE A 189 20.45 -4.64 -12.57
CA ILE A 189 19.82 -5.46 -11.53
C ILE A 189 19.06 -4.51 -10.59
N LEU A 190 17.81 -4.87 -10.25
CA LEU A 190 16.97 -4.10 -9.33
C LEU A 190 17.61 -4.06 -7.93
N GLY A 191 17.62 -2.90 -7.29
CA GLY A 191 18.23 -2.70 -5.98
C GLY A 191 19.75 -2.64 -5.94
N ALA A 192 20.44 -2.88 -7.06
CA ALA A 192 21.88 -2.71 -7.13
C ALA A 192 22.27 -1.23 -6.98
N THR A 193 23.34 -0.98 -6.22
CA THR A 193 23.86 0.36 -5.96
C THR A 193 25.08 0.67 -6.81
N VAL A 194 25.26 1.92 -7.22
CA VAL A 194 26.48 2.42 -7.87
C VAL A 194 26.89 3.76 -7.28
N THR A 195 28.17 3.90 -6.96
CA THR A 195 28.75 5.16 -6.49
C THR A 195 29.11 6.05 -7.68
N ASP A 196 28.66 7.29 -7.64
CA ASP A 196 28.87 8.33 -8.65
C ASP A 196 29.48 9.57 -8.01
N GLY A 197 30.81 9.63 -7.95
CA GLY A 197 31.51 10.65 -7.18
C GLY A 197 31.27 10.46 -5.69
N THR A 198 30.45 11.31 -5.09
CA THR A 198 30.04 11.20 -3.67
C THR A 198 28.58 10.78 -3.51
N VAL A 199 27.81 10.70 -4.60
CA VAL A 199 26.43 10.20 -4.58
C VAL A 199 26.42 8.68 -4.66
N VAL A 200 25.46 8.04 -4.00
CA VAL A 200 25.13 6.62 -4.24
C VAL A 200 23.75 6.53 -4.87
N TRP A 201 23.68 5.86 -6.02
CA TRP A 201 22.47 5.59 -6.78
C TRP A 201 22.03 4.16 -6.55
N THR A 202 20.74 3.94 -6.27
CA THR A 202 20.15 2.61 -6.19
C THR A 202 19.16 2.42 -7.33
N ASN A 203 19.24 1.30 -8.06
CA ASN A 203 18.25 0.97 -9.10
C ASN A 203 16.86 0.78 -8.47
N TRP A 204 15.92 1.66 -8.84
CA TRP A 204 14.58 1.77 -8.26
C TRP A 204 13.48 1.28 -9.21
N GLY A 205 13.82 0.53 -10.27
CA GLY A 205 12.81 -0.07 -11.14
C GLY A 205 12.79 0.44 -12.58
N TYR A 206 11.69 0.11 -13.27
CA TYR A 206 11.54 0.21 -14.72
C TYR A 206 10.76 1.43 -15.16
N ILE A 207 11.28 2.17 -16.12
CA ILE A 207 10.53 3.24 -16.80
C ILE A 207 9.38 2.61 -17.64
N GLY A 208 8.18 3.14 -17.46
CA GLY A 208 6.95 2.72 -18.13
C GLY A 208 6.71 3.35 -19.50
N HIS A 209 5.51 3.10 -20.05
CA HIS A 209 5.05 3.64 -21.33
C HIS A 209 4.29 4.98 -21.17
N GLY A 210 4.96 6.06 -20.80
CA GLY A 210 4.34 7.40 -20.88
C GLY A 210 3.23 7.65 -19.84
N LYS A 211 2.70 8.88 -19.84
CA LYS A 211 1.52 9.27 -19.05
C LYS A 211 0.38 8.33 -19.40
N VAL A 212 -0.28 7.71 -18.42
CA VAL A 212 -1.47 6.90 -18.69
C VAL A 212 -2.52 7.79 -19.34
N THR A 213 -3.01 7.36 -20.49
CA THR A 213 -4.06 7.96 -21.32
C THR A 213 -4.92 6.82 -21.84
N ASN A 214 -6.07 7.13 -22.42
CA ASN A 214 -7.04 6.14 -22.91
C ASN A 214 -6.43 5.11 -23.88
N THR A 215 -5.33 5.44 -24.55
CA THR A 215 -4.70 4.60 -25.57
C THR A 215 -3.53 3.74 -25.05
N ASN A 216 -2.98 4.01 -23.87
CA ASN A 216 -1.82 3.27 -23.35
C ASN A 216 -2.04 2.59 -21.99
N LEU A 217 -3.19 2.74 -21.33
CA LEU A 217 -3.49 2.08 -20.05
C LEU A 217 -3.14 0.57 -20.06
N TYR A 218 -3.60 -0.16 -21.09
CA TYR A 218 -3.28 -1.59 -21.23
C TYR A 218 -1.78 -1.84 -21.33
N LYS A 219 -1.05 -1.02 -22.10
CA LYS A 219 0.41 -1.14 -22.26
C LYS A 219 1.14 -0.82 -20.96
N THR A 220 0.65 0.13 -20.18
CA THR A 220 1.20 0.48 -18.87
C THR A 220 1.03 -0.68 -17.89
N LEU A 221 -0.14 -1.31 -17.82
CA LEU A 221 -0.34 -2.52 -17.00
C LEU A 221 0.54 -3.69 -17.46
N VAL A 222 0.72 -3.88 -18.77
CA VAL A 222 1.66 -4.88 -19.29
C VAL A 222 3.11 -4.55 -18.91
N SER A 223 3.49 -3.27 -18.85
CA SER A 223 4.82 -2.86 -18.39
C SER A 223 5.02 -3.07 -16.88
N ALA A 224 3.99 -2.85 -16.06
CA ALA A 224 4.00 -3.22 -14.65
C ALA A 224 4.18 -4.73 -14.48
N LYS A 225 3.46 -5.54 -15.26
CA LYS A 225 3.65 -7.00 -15.30
C LYS A 225 5.09 -7.40 -15.68
N LYS A 226 5.69 -6.72 -16.66
CA LYS A 226 7.10 -6.94 -17.03
C LYS A 226 8.04 -6.63 -15.86
N ALA A 227 7.74 -5.59 -15.08
CA ALA A 227 8.51 -5.19 -13.91
C ALA A 227 8.47 -6.28 -12.82
N PHE A 228 7.27 -6.77 -12.46
CA PHE A 228 7.10 -7.91 -11.54
C PHE A 228 7.79 -9.19 -12.01
N ARG A 229 7.69 -9.52 -13.31
CA ARG A 229 8.33 -10.72 -13.88
C ARG A 229 9.86 -10.64 -13.81
N LYS A 230 10.43 -9.44 -14.01
CA LYS A 230 11.88 -9.21 -13.89
C LYS A 230 12.37 -9.20 -12.45
N ALA A 231 11.51 -8.81 -11.52
CA ALA A 231 11.76 -8.93 -10.08
C ALA A 231 11.52 -10.36 -9.53
N ASN A 232 11.02 -11.30 -10.35
CA ASN A 232 10.60 -12.64 -9.93
C ASN A 232 9.51 -12.64 -8.82
N THR A 233 8.74 -11.56 -8.71
CA THR A 233 7.67 -11.39 -7.70
C THR A 233 6.26 -11.64 -8.26
N TRP A 234 6.15 -11.98 -9.54
CA TRP A 234 4.87 -12.27 -10.19
C TRP A 234 4.28 -13.62 -9.74
N ILE A 235 3.09 -13.56 -9.12
CA ILE A 235 2.30 -14.73 -8.75
C ILE A 235 1.05 -14.78 -9.63
N GLU A 236 0.83 -15.88 -10.34
CA GLU A 236 -0.32 -16.00 -11.24
C GLU A 236 -1.64 -16.07 -10.46
N GLY A 237 -2.57 -15.17 -10.77
CA GLY A 237 -3.92 -15.15 -10.19
C GLY A 237 -4.09 -14.28 -8.94
N ASP A 238 -2.99 -13.89 -8.28
CA ASP A 238 -3.02 -13.19 -6.98
C ASP A 238 -2.52 -11.74 -7.02
N MET A 239 -2.15 -11.23 -8.20
CA MET A 239 -1.80 -9.82 -8.35
C MET A 239 -3.07 -8.96 -8.32
N TRP A 240 -3.03 -7.88 -7.56
CA TRP A 240 -4.09 -6.88 -7.47
C TRP A 240 -3.58 -5.51 -7.92
N ALA A 241 -4.50 -4.67 -8.38
CA ALA A 241 -4.27 -3.26 -8.64
C ALA A 241 -5.45 -2.44 -8.15
N VAL A 242 -5.18 -1.39 -7.37
CA VAL A 242 -6.20 -0.45 -6.88
C VAL A 242 -6.16 0.80 -7.76
N ILE A 243 -7.29 1.09 -8.38
CA ILE A 243 -7.45 2.19 -9.34
C ILE A 243 -8.47 3.21 -8.84
N PRO A 244 -8.30 4.50 -9.19
CA PRO A 244 -9.28 5.54 -8.87
C PRO A 244 -10.51 5.46 -9.80
N PRO A 245 -11.66 6.02 -9.41
CA PRO A 245 -12.90 5.96 -10.18
C PRO A 245 -12.80 6.68 -11.54
N GLU A 246 -11.92 7.67 -11.69
CA GLU A 246 -11.71 8.34 -12.97
C GLU A 246 -11.07 7.39 -13.99
N ILE A 247 -10.17 6.51 -13.55
CA ILE A 247 -9.54 5.50 -14.42
C ILE A 247 -10.52 4.35 -14.71
N GLU A 248 -11.45 4.05 -13.80
CA GLU A 248 -12.57 3.14 -14.06
C GLU A 248 -13.42 3.62 -15.25
N GLU A 249 -13.81 4.90 -15.27
CA GLU A 249 -14.57 5.47 -16.39
C GLU A 249 -13.82 5.31 -17.72
N LEU A 250 -12.51 5.54 -17.71
CA LEU A 250 -11.67 5.36 -18.90
C LEU A 250 -11.64 3.91 -19.38
N ILE A 251 -11.61 2.95 -18.46
CA ILE A 251 -11.63 1.51 -18.81
C ILE A 251 -12.95 1.16 -19.48
N LEU A 252 -14.07 1.60 -18.92
CA LEU A 252 -15.41 1.29 -19.40
C LEU A 252 -15.75 1.97 -20.73
N THR A 253 -15.24 3.19 -20.96
CA THR A 253 -15.50 3.96 -22.19
C THR A 253 -14.64 3.53 -23.37
N SER A 254 -13.51 2.85 -23.13
CA SER A 254 -12.63 2.39 -24.21
C SER A 254 -13.12 1.07 -24.85
N SER A 255 -13.33 1.10 -26.16
CA SER A 255 -13.79 -0.07 -26.94
C SER A 255 -12.74 -1.19 -27.07
N GLU A 256 -11.46 -0.90 -26.80
CA GLU A 256 -10.40 -1.92 -26.80
C GLU A 256 -10.38 -2.77 -25.52
N LEU A 257 -10.91 -2.26 -24.40
CA LEU A 257 -10.89 -2.94 -23.09
C LEU A 257 -12.16 -3.75 -22.80
N THR A 258 -13.29 -3.39 -23.43
CA THR A 258 -14.58 -4.08 -23.30
C THR A 258 -14.59 -5.48 -23.92
N HIS A 259 -13.69 -5.79 -24.85
CA HIS A 259 -13.56 -7.14 -25.43
C HIS A 259 -12.65 -8.10 -24.62
N ALA A 260 -11.97 -7.62 -23.58
CA ALA A 260 -11.05 -8.42 -22.77
C ALA A 260 -11.71 -9.04 -21.51
N THR A 261 -12.93 -8.60 -21.15
CA THR A 261 -13.61 -8.98 -19.90
C THR A 261 -14.70 -10.05 -20.07
N GLU A 262 -15.07 -10.42 -21.30
CA GLU A 262 -16.05 -11.49 -21.54
C GLU A 262 -15.43 -12.88 -21.39
N ARG A 263 -15.23 -13.32 -20.14
CA ARG A 263 -15.22 -14.77 -19.82
C ARG A 263 -15.52 -15.03 -18.34
N GLY A 264 -16.81 -15.14 -18.07
CA GLY A 264 -17.42 -16.27 -17.36
C GLY A 264 -17.04 -16.49 -15.90
N ASP A 265 -17.95 -16.02 -15.03
CA ASP A 265 -18.24 -16.55 -13.70
C ASP A 265 -17.08 -16.55 -12.70
N GLN A 266 -16.85 -15.39 -12.07
CA GLN A 266 -16.09 -15.31 -10.83
C GLN A 266 -16.88 -14.50 -9.82
N LEU A 267 -17.31 -15.21 -8.78
CA LEU A 267 -17.86 -14.78 -7.49
C LEU A 267 -17.81 -13.26 -7.27
N LEU A 268 -18.97 -12.67 -6.98
CA LEU A 268 -19.19 -11.28 -6.55
C LEU A 268 -18.38 -10.96 -5.28
N GLU A 269 -17.06 -10.82 -5.42
CA GLU A 269 -16.20 -10.22 -4.42
C GLU A 269 -16.45 -8.71 -4.50
N GLN A 270 -16.93 -8.12 -3.40
CA GLN A 270 -17.28 -6.71 -3.34
C GLN A 270 -16.08 -5.84 -3.74
N GLY A 271 -16.27 -4.94 -4.71
CA GLY A 271 -15.24 -4.03 -5.20
C GLY A 271 -14.34 -4.58 -6.32
N LEU A 272 -14.46 -5.86 -6.71
CA LEU A 272 -13.72 -6.40 -7.86
C LEU A 272 -14.40 -5.96 -9.17
N MET A 273 -13.70 -5.13 -9.94
CA MET A 273 -14.21 -4.58 -11.19
C MET A 273 -13.94 -5.50 -12.40
N GLY A 274 -12.92 -6.35 -12.28
CA GLY A 274 -12.57 -7.33 -13.31
C GLY A 274 -11.10 -7.72 -13.29
N LYS A 275 -10.66 -8.44 -14.32
CA LYS A 275 -9.25 -8.81 -14.50
C LYS A 275 -8.69 -8.20 -15.77
N LEU A 276 -7.57 -7.49 -15.67
CA LEU A 276 -6.88 -6.88 -16.81
C LEU A 276 -5.38 -7.14 -16.74
N ALA A 277 -4.78 -7.57 -17.85
CA ALA A 277 -3.36 -7.98 -17.94
C ALA A 277 -2.90 -9.05 -16.92
N GLY A 278 -3.82 -9.69 -16.20
CA GLY A 278 -3.55 -10.64 -15.12
C GLY A 278 -3.60 -10.04 -13.70
N PHE A 279 -3.96 -8.76 -13.57
CA PHE A 279 -4.27 -8.10 -12.30
C PHE A 279 -5.77 -8.16 -12.02
N LYS A 280 -6.15 -8.39 -10.75
CA LYS A 280 -7.48 -8.13 -10.23
C LYS A 280 -7.62 -6.62 -9.96
N LEU A 281 -8.56 -5.96 -10.63
CA LEU A 281 -8.77 -4.52 -10.47
C LEU A 281 -9.80 -4.23 -9.39
N TYR A 282 -9.43 -3.36 -8.45
CA TYR A 282 -10.32 -2.85 -7.41
C TYR A 282 -10.44 -1.35 -7.55
N CYS A 283 -11.66 -0.81 -7.38
CA CYS A 283 -11.88 0.64 -7.39
C CYS A 283 -11.89 1.20 -5.97
N SER A 284 -11.16 2.27 -5.73
CA SER A 284 -11.23 3.05 -4.50
C SER A 284 -11.16 4.55 -4.79
N ASN A 285 -12.01 5.32 -4.12
CA ASN A 285 -11.99 6.78 -4.13
C ASN A 285 -10.89 7.39 -3.25
N ASN A 286 -10.24 6.58 -2.41
CA ASN A 286 -9.21 7.03 -1.46
C ASN A 286 -7.80 6.97 -2.06
N VAL A 287 -7.68 6.75 -3.38
CA VAL A 287 -6.41 6.78 -4.10
C VAL A 287 -5.89 8.21 -4.16
N SER A 288 -4.64 8.40 -3.73
CA SER A 288 -4.01 9.71 -3.72
C SER A 288 -3.69 10.24 -5.13
N GLY A 289 -3.95 11.54 -5.34
CA GLY A 289 -3.70 12.25 -6.59
C GLY A 289 -4.90 13.06 -7.07
N ALA A 290 -4.67 14.04 -7.95
CA ALA A 290 -5.70 14.91 -8.51
C ALA A 290 -5.81 14.78 -10.05
N GLY A 291 -5.22 13.73 -10.63
CA GLY A 291 -5.22 13.49 -12.07
C GLY A 291 -4.50 14.54 -12.92
N SER A 292 -3.68 15.41 -12.32
CA SER A 292 -2.97 16.49 -13.00
C SER A 292 -1.47 16.18 -13.14
N SER A 293 -0.77 16.86 -14.05
CA SER A 293 0.69 16.65 -14.20
C SER A 293 1.53 17.02 -12.97
N ALA A 294 0.99 17.81 -12.04
CA ALA A 294 1.64 18.13 -10.77
C ALA A 294 1.27 17.14 -9.66
N SER A 295 0.16 16.41 -9.81
CA SER A 295 -0.34 15.43 -8.84
C SER A 295 -1.10 14.34 -9.60
N PRO A 296 -0.37 13.45 -10.30
CA PRO A 296 -0.98 12.31 -10.99
C PRO A 296 -1.65 11.38 -9.98
N PHE A 297 -2.65 10.63 -10.43
CA PHE A 297 -3.20 9.52 -9.66
C PHE A 297 -2.16 8.41 -9.50
N ARG A 298 -2.08 7.85 -8.29
CA ARG A 298 -1.13 6.78 -7.96
C ARG A 298 -1.85 5.45 -7.91
N ILE A 299 -1.74 4.67 -8.98
CA ILE A 299 -2.30 3.31 -9.05
C ILE A 299 -1.31 2.37 -8.37
N LEU A 300 -1.78 1.73 -7.29
CA LEU A 300 -0.99 0.78 -6.53
C LEU A 300 -1.21 -0.64 -7.05
N CYS A 301 -0.14 -1.31 -7.48
CA CYS A 301 -0.16 -2.71 -7.87
C CYS A 301 0.70 -3.55 -6.93
N GLY A 302 0.25 -4.74 -6.58
CA GLY A 302 1.02 -5.64 -5.72
C GLY A 302 0.44 -7.04 -5.60
N ASN A 303 1.05 -7.81 -4.71
CA ASN A 303 0.52 -9.05 -4.19
C ASN A 303 0.27 -8.93 -2.68
N ARG A 304 -0.27 -9.99 -2.04
CA ARG A 304 -0.57 -9.97 -0.59
C ARG A 304 0.65 -9.66 0.28
N GLU A 305 1.84 -10.09 -0.11
CA GLU A 305 3.07 -9.91 0.68
C GLU A 305 3.68 -8.51 0.57
N THR A 306 3.19 -7.66 -0.34
CA THR A 306 3.75 -6.31 -0.59
C THR A 306 3.70 -5.44 0.65
N ILE A 307 2.53 -5.33 1.26
CA ILE A 307 2.28 -4.50 2.44
C ILE A 307 1.92 -5.43 3.58
N THR A 308 2.63 -5.28 4.70
CA THR A 308 2.26 -5.93 5.96
C THR A 308 1.55 -4.90 6.82
N PHE A 309 0.34 -5.23 7.28
CA PHE A 309 -0.54 -4.34 8.03
C PHE A 309 -1.04 -5.05 9.29
N ALA A 310 -1.15 -4.31 10.38
CA ALA A 310 -1.73 -4.79 11.63
C ALA A 310 -2.65 -3.69 12.18
N GLU A 311 -3.85 -4.09 12.61
CA GLU A 311 -4.81 -3.21 13.28
C GLU A 311 -5.34 -3.87 14.54
N GLN A 312 -5.71 -3.05 15.52
CA GLN A 312 -6.42 -3.50 16.71
C GLN A 312 -7.36 -2.42 17.21
N ILE A 313 -8.59 -2.83 17.55
CA ILE A 313 -9.50 -2.01 18.36
C ILE A 313 -9.06 -2.18 19.81
N THR A 314 -8.45 -1.14 20.38
CA THR A 314 -7.87 -1.17 21.73
C THR A 314 -8.98 -1.11 22.78
N GLU A 315 -9.92 -0.19 22.64
CA GLU A 315 -10.98 0.04 23.63
C GLU A 315 -12.25 0.51 22.93
N THR A 316 -13.39 -0.05 23.33
CA THR A 316 -14.72 0.47 22.96
C THR A 316 -15.54 0.59 24.24
N GLU A 317 -15.91 1.81 24.59
CA GLU A 317 -16.67 2.05 25.83
C GLU A 317 -17.81 3.03 25.62
N ALA A 318 -18.87 2.82 26.41
CA ALA A 318 -19.95 3.78 26.57
C ALA A 318 -19.83 4.43 27.95
N VAL A 319 -19.64 5.74 27.97
CA VAL A 319 -19.48 6.52 29.19
C VAL A 319 -20.69 7.42 29.38
N ARG A 320 -21.19 7.49 30.62
CA ARG A 320 -22.20 8.47 30.99
C ARG A 320 -21.55 9.84 31.07
N LEU A 321 -22.03 10.80 30.28
CA LEU A 321 -21.52 12.17 30.32
C LEU A 321 -22.02 12.87 31.60
N GLU A 322 -21.11 13.47 32.37
CA GLU A 322 -21.43 14.10 33.65
C GLU A 322 -22.11 15.46 33.50
N ASN A 323 -21.86 16.15 32.38
CA ASN A 323 -22.35 17.52 32.12
C ASN A 323 -23.61 17.58 31.25
N GLU A 324 -24.06 16.46 30.68
CA GLU A 324 -25.22 16.41 29.76
C GLU A 324 -26.07 15.15 30.01
N PHE A 325 -27.36 15.21 29.72
CA PHE A 325 -28.23 14.02 29.71
C PHE A 325 -28.02 13.19 28.43
N ALA A 326 -26.79 12.71 28.23
CA ALA A 326 -26.38 11.95 27.07
C ALA A 326 -25.42 10.80 27.43
N THR A 327 -25.42 9.75 26.62
CA THR A 327 -24.43 8.66 26.69
C THR A 327 -23.44 8.85 25.55
N GLY A 328 -22.15 8.97 25.85
CA GLY A 328 -21.09 8.99 24.85
C GLY A 328 -20.67 7.57 24.52
N VAL A 329 -20.55 7.24 23.24
CA VAL A 329 -19.91 6.01 22.76
C VAL A 329 -18.61 6.41 22.06
N ARG A 330 -17.49 5.82 22.48
CA ARG A 330 -16.19 6.06 21.87
C ARG A 330 -15.43 4.75 21.65
N GLY A 331 -14.69 4.70 20.55
CA GLY A 331 -13.76 3.62 20.23
C GLY A 331 -12.38 4.18 19.93
N LEU A 332 -11.34 3.49 20.42
CA LEU A 332 -9.94 3.74 20.09
C LEU A 332 -9.43 2.60 19.22
N MET A 333 -8.82 2.95 18.09
CA MET A 333 -8.17 2.01 17.19
C MET A 333 -6.72 2.41 17.01
N VAL A 334 -5.84 1.41 17.02
CA VAL A 334 -4.43 1.54 16.70
C VAL A 334 -4.14 0.70 15.47
N TYR A 335 -3.31 1.23 14.58
CA TYR A 335 -2.90 0.51 13.38
C TYR A 335 -1.48 0.91 12.98
N GLY A 336 -0.87 0.04 12.17
CA GLY A 336 0.47 0.23 11.66
C GLY A 336 0.72 -0.69 10.49
N GLY A 337 1.75 -0.37 9.72
CA GLY A 337 2.00 -1.04 8.46
C GLY A 337 3.36 -0.66 7.93
N THR A 338 4.00 -1.62 7.27
CA THR A 338 5.32 -1.41 6.68
C THR A 338 5.51 -2.26 5.43
N ILE A 339 6.35 -1.78 4.54
CA ILE A 339 6.88 -2.53 3.41
C ILE A 339 8.29 -2.95 3.78
N PHE A 340 8.48 -4.25 4.04
CA PHE A 340 9.80 -4.80 4.29
C PHE A 340 10.71 -4.60 3.08
N ASP A 341 12.00 -4.36 3.30
CA ASP A 341 12.98 -4.13 2.22
C ASP A 341 12.97 -5.22 1.15
N ARG A 342 12.82 -6.48 1.56
CA ARG A 342 12.69 -7.65 0.67
C ARG A 342 11.47 -7.58 -0.25
N ASN A 343 10.39 -6.94 0.20
CA ASN A 343 9.10 -6.86 -0.47
C ASN A 343 8.92 -5.53 -1.23
N LYS A 344 9.89 -4.60 -1.17
CA LYS A 344 9.85 -3.34 -1.92
C LYS A 344 9.68 -3.57 -3.43
N TYR A 345 10.23 -4.65 -3.96
CA TYR A 345 10.11 -5.04 -5.37
C TYR A 345 8.93 -5.98 -5.65
N ALA A 346 8.08 -6.24 -4.65
CA ALA A 346 6.81 -6.97 -4.78
C ALA A 346 5.62 -6.02 -5.00
N GLY A 347 5.85 -4.71 -5.07
CA GLY A 347 4.88 -3.69 -5.49
C GLY A 347 5.35 -2.91 -6.71
N VAL A 348 4.41 -2.31 -7.44
CA VAL A 348 4.66 -1.36 -8.53
C VAL A 348 3.67 -0.20 -8.38
N GLU A 349 4.19 1.02 -8.40
CA GLU A 349 3.39 2.24 -8.50
C GLU A 349 3.29 2.66 -9.97
N ILE A 350 2.08 3.01 -10.41
CA ILE A 350 1.83 3.57 -11.75
C ILE A 350 1.26 4.97 -11.58
N PHE A 351 1.88 5.95 -12.23
CA PHE A 351 1.36 7.31 -12.29
C PHE A 351 0.41 7.48 -13.47
N ALA A 352 -0.83 7.89 -13.19
CA ALA A 352 -1.85 8.15 -14.18
C ALA A 352 -2.26 9.63 -14.20
N GLU A 353 -2.28 10.22 -15.38
CA GLU A 353 -2.81 11.58 -15.60
C GLU A 353 -4.10 11.48 -16.41
N LEU A 354 -5.03 12.40 -16.20
CA LEU A 354 -6.18 12.53 -17.11
C LEU A 354 -5.74 13.39 -18.29
N GLY A 355 -5.87 12.84 -19.51
CA GLY A 355 -5.50 13.49 -20.76
C GLY A 355 -6.69 14.01 -21.55
#